data_AF-A0A804J5T9-F1
#
_entry.id   AF-A0A804J5T9-F1
#
_cell.length_a   1.000
_cell.length_b   1.000
_cell.length_c   1.000
_cell.angle_alpha   90.00
_cell.angle_beta   90.00
_cell.angle_gamma   90.00
#
_symmetry.space_group_name_H-M   'P 1'
#
loop_
_entity.id
_entity.type
_entity.pdbx_description
1 polymer ?
#
loop_
_entity_poly.entity_id
_entity_poly.type
_entity_poly.pdbx_seq_one_letter_code
_entity_poly.pdbx_strand_id
1 'polypeptide(L)'
;MCDSWTGPTRMSTINFLVYCNRRVVFHKLVNASEKIQDADYIENLMGTVVEEISPQYFVHIITDNRANFKKVGLQLMERKILFWTPCAALI
;
A
#
# COMPACT_ATOMS: atom_id res chain seq x y z
N MET A 1 0.99 -2.16 -5.47
CA MET A 1 1.81 -2.70 -4.37
C MET A 1 2.12 -1.57 -3.41
N CYS A 2 1.88 -1.77 -2.12
CA CYS A 2 2.18 -0.85 -1.03
C CYS A 2 3.08 -1.60 -0.05
N ASP A 3 4.34 -1.20 0.01
CA ASP A 3 5.34 -1.86 0.84
C ASP A 3 6.07 -0.83 1.70
N SER A 4 6.47 -1.24 2.90
CA SER A 4 7.27 -0.39 3.78
C SER A 4 8.51 -1.10 4.23
N TRP A 5 9.59 -0.33 4.19
CA TRP A 5 10.92 -0.77 4.52
C TRP A 5 11.59 0.28 5.39
N THR A 6 12.34 -0.21 6.38
CA THR A 6 13.21 0.61 7.24
C THR A 6 14.64 0.23 6.95
N GLY A 7 15.41 1.19 6.45
CA GLY A 7 16.80 0.98 6.08
C GLY A 7 17.77 1.04 7.28
N PRO A 8 19.06 0.75 7.05
CA PRO A 8 20.10 0.77 8.08
C PRO A 8 20.26 2.13 8.78
N THR A 9 19.91 3.22 8.11
CA THR A 9 19.94 4.59 8.65
C THR A 9 18.77 4.92 9.57
N ARG A 10 17.91 3.93 9.89
CA ARG A 10 16.61 4.09 10.58
C ARG A 10 15.59 4.93 9.82
N MET A 11 15.88 5.28 8.57
CA MET A 11 14.91 5.90 7.69
C MET A 11 13.87 4.87 7.28
N SER A 12 12.60 5.15 7.56
CA SER A 12 11.48 4.32 7.16
C SER A 12 10.71 4.96 6.02
N THR A 13 10.39 4.19 4.99
CA THR A 13 9.67 4.68 3.82
C THR A 13 8.59 3.71 3.38
N ILE A 14 7.46 4.24 2.93
CA ILE A 14 6.40 3.47 2.25
C ILE A 14 6.46 3.79 0.76
N ASN A 15 6.54 2.77 -0.09
CA ASN A 15 6.49 2.93 -1.54
C ASN A 15 5.15 2.45 -2.12
N PHE A 16 4.78 3.04 -3.25
CA PHE A 16 3.62 2.65 -4.05
C PHE A 16 4.08 2.36 -5.46
N LEU A 17 3.90 1.11 -5.86
CA LEU A 17 4.14 0.66 -7.24
C LEU A 17 2.80 0.30 -7.88
N VAL A 18 2.58 0.78 -9.10
CA VAL A 18 1.39 0.48 -9.89
C VAL A 18 1.79 -0.47 -11.01
N TYR A 19 1.07 -1.58 -11.12
CA TYR A 19 1.21 -2.47 -12.25
C TYR A 19 0.03 -2.26 -13.20
N CYS A 20 0.32 -1.85 -14.44
CA CYS A 20 -0.68 -1.68 -15.48
C CYS A 20 -0.05 -1.94 -16.86
N ASN A 21 -0.81 -2.50 -17.80
CA ASN A 21 -0.37 -2.74 -19.18
C ASN A 21 0.99 -3.46 -19.28
N ARG A 22 1.19 -4.51 -18.47
CA ARG A 22 2.42 -5.32 -18.40
C ARG A 22 3.67 -4.55 -17.97
N ARG A 23 3.50 -3.41 -17.29
CA ARG A 23 4.61 -2.59 -16.76
C ARG A 23 4.37 -2.28 -15.29
N VAL A 24 5.45 -2.20 -14.54
CA VAL A 24 5.47 -1.66 -13.19
C VAL A 24 5.96 -0.22 -13.28
N VAL A 25 5.21 0.71 -12.69
CA VAL A 25 5.55 2.12 -12.58
C VAL A 25 5.66 2.47 -11.12
N PHE A 26 6.72 3.20 -10.77
CA PHE A 26 6.83 3.81 -9.46
C PHE A 26 5.89 5.01 -9.38
N HIS A 27 4.92 4.96 -8.47
CA HIS A 27 3.91 6.01 -8.31
C HIS A 27 4.31 7.01 -7.23
N LYS A 28 4.71 6.53 -6.05
CA LYS A 28 4.96 7.40 -4.89
C LYS A 28 5.93 6.75 -3.90
N LEU A 29 6.72 7.57 -3.21
CA LEU A 29 7.49 7.19 -2.02
C LEU A 29 7.21 8.21 -0.92
N VAL A 30 6.95 7.71 0.28
CA VAL A 30 6.54 8.51 1.43
C VAL A 30 7.54 8.26 2.55
N ASN A 31 8.11 9.33 3.08
CA ASN A 31 8.92 9.25 4.29
C ASN A 31 8.02 8.99 5.50
N ALA A 32 8.23 7.85 6.15
CA ALA A 32 7.48 7.39 7.32
C ALA A 32 8.38 7.25 8.56
N SER A 33 9.59 7.83 8.56
CA SER A 33 10.58 7.69 9.64
C SER A 33 10.08 8.23 10.98
N GLU A 34 9.30 9.31 10.96
CA GLU A 34 8.73 9.97 12.14
C GLU A 34 7.26 9.60 12.37
N LYS A 35 6.76 8.57 11.70
CA LYS A 35 5.36 8.17 11.75
C LYS A 35 5.23 6.78 12.38
N ILE A 36 4.25 6.65 13.27
CA ILE A 36 3.79 5.33 13.71
C ILE A 36 2.99 4.76 12.54
N GLN A 37 3.45 3.65 11.97
CA GLN A 37 2.77 2.97 10.86
C GLN A 37 1.66 2.04 11.38
N ASP A 38 0.72 2.62 12.12
CA ASP A 38 -0.50 1.94 12.53
C ASP A 38 -1.48 1.77 11.35
N ALA A 39 -2.58 1.06 11.61
CA ALA A 39 -3.57 0.81 10.58
C ALA A 39 -4.19 2.10 10.04
N ASP A 40 -4.48 3.09 10.89
CA ASP A 40 -5.17 4.31 10.50
C ASP A 40 -4.26 5.17 9.59
N TYR A 41 -2.97 5.30 9.92
CA TYR A 41 -2.01 5.99 9.07
C TYR A 41 -1.88 5.33 7.69
N ILE A 42 -1.76 4.00 7.67
CA ILE A 42 -1.64 3.24 6.42
C ILE A 42 -2.94 3.32 5.59
N GLU A 43 -4.11 3.24 6.23
CA GLU A 43 -5.42 3.37 5.58
C GLU A 43 -5.59 4.71 4.90
N ASN A 44 -5.28 5.81 5.61
CA ASN A 44 -5.36 7.14 5.03
C ASN A 44 -4.44 7.26 3.81
N LEU A 45 -3.20 6.78 3.91
CA LEU A 45 -2.24 6.87 2.83
C LEU A 45 -2.65 6.06 1.60
N MET A 46 -3.14 4.83 1.82
CA MET A 46 -3.65 3.98 0.75
C MET A 46 -4.95 4.53 0.16
N GLY A 47 -5.84 5.07 0.98
CA GLY A 47 -7.08 5.72 0.54
C GLY A 47 -6.81 6.84 -0.46
N THR A 48 -5.86 7.72 -0.15
CA THR A 48 -5.44 8.79 -1.08
C THR A 48 -4.94 8.23 -2.41
N VAL A 49 -4.07 7.21 -2.39
CA VAL A 49 -3.54 6.60 -3.64
C VAL A 49 -4.63 5.89 -4.43
N VAL A 50 -5.57 5.24 -3.74
CA VAL A 50 -6.72 4.60 -4.39
C VAL A 50 -7.59 5.65 -5.05
N GLU A 51 -7.94 6.74 -4.39
CA GLU A 51 -8.77 7.82 -4.93
C GLU A 51 -8.13 8.48 -6.16
N GLU A 52 -6.79 8.59 -6.19
CA GLU A 52 -6.04 9.07 -7.36
C GLU A 52 -6.18 8.15 -8.59
N ILE A 53 -6.33 6.83 -8.39
CA ILE A 53 -6.26 5.81 -9.47
C ILE A 53 -7.65 5.24 -9.84
N SER A 54 -8.52 5.03 -8.86
CA SER A 54 -9.78 4.29 -9.00
C SER A 54 -10.85 4.90 -9.92
N PRO A 55 -10.89 6.21 -10.21
CA PRO A 55 -11.92 6.76 -11.11
C PRO A 55 -11.89 6.16 -12.53
N GLN A 56 -10.77 5.56 -12.95
CA GLN A 56 -10.57 5.06 -14.31
C GLN A 56 -10.28 3.54 -14.36
N TYR A 57 -10.08 2.89 -13.21
CA TYR A 57 -9.55 1.52 -13.16
C TYR A 57 -10.12 0.70 -12.00
N PHE A 58 -10.25 -0.62 -12.20
CA PHE A 58 -10.36 -1.57 -11.10
C PHE A 58 -8.99 -1.70 -10.42
N VAL A 59 -8.95 -1.49 -9.10
CA VAL A 59 -7.69 -1.45 -8.36
C VAL A 59 -7.55 -2.71 -7.52
N HIS A 60 -6.46 -3.46 -7.76
CA HIS A 60 -6.03 -4.55 -6.91
C HIS A 60 -4.83 -4.09 -6.08
N ILE A 61 -4.99 -4.06 -4.77
CA ILE A 61 -3.97 -3.66 -3.82
C ILE A 61 -3.23 -4.89 -3.33
N ILE A 62 -1.90 -4.85 -3.44
CA ILE A 62 -1.00 -5.84 -2.83
C ILE A 62 -0.23 -5.13 -1.73
N THR A 63 -0.31 -5.59 -0.49
CA THR A 63 0.37 -4.92 0.65
C THR A 63 1.46 -5.79 1.27
N ASP A 64 2.37 -5.17 2.01
CA ASP A 64 3.27 -5.88 2.94
C ASP A 64 2.49 -6.86 3.87
N ASN A 65 3.17 -7.93 4.31
CA ASN A 65 2.59 -9.05 5.06
C ASN A 65 2.42 -8.80 6.58
N ARG A 66 2.86 -7.64 7.09
CA ARG A 66 2.71 -7.21 8.50
C ARG A 66 1.25 -7.01 8.88
N ALA A 67 0.96 -7.18 10.17
CA ALA A 67 -0.40 -7.18 10.72
C ALA A 67 -1.19 -5.90 10.38
N ASN A 68 -0.56 -4.72 10.47
CA ASN A 68 -1.23 -3.45 10.20
C ASN A 68 -1.65 -3.34 8.72
N PHE A 69 -0.78 -3.74 7.80
CA PHE A 69 -1.07 -3.74 6.36
C PHE A 69 -2.20 -4.73 6.01
N LYS A 70 -2.21 -5.91 6.63
CA LYS A 70 -3.30 -6.89 6.48
C LYS A 70 -4.63 -6.34 6.96
N LYS A 71 -4.67 -5.74 8.14
CA LYS A 71 -5.89 -5.16 8.71
C LYS A 71 -6.48 -4.13 7.75
N VAL A 72 -5.66 -3.21 7.25
CA VAL A 72 -6.12 -2.18 6.31
C VAL A 72 -6.55 -2.77 4.98
N GLY A 73 -5.82 -3.75 4.46
CA GLY A 73 -6.21 -4.45 3.24
C GLY A 73 -7.60 -5.09 3.34
N LEU A 74 -7.90 -5.74 4.47
CA LEU A 74 -9.23 -6.28 4.76
C LEU A 74 -10.30 -5.18 4.82
N GLN A 75 -10.03 -4.05 5.49
CA GLN A 75 -10.96 -2.91 5.57
C GLN A 75 -11.24 -2.32 4.18
N LEU A 76 -10.23 -2.22 3.31
CA LEU A 76 -10.39 -1.66 1.96
C LEU A 76 -11.25 -2.55 1.06
N MET A 77 -11.33 -3.87 1.29
CA MET A 77 -12.21 -4.77 0.53
C MET A 77 -13.69 -4.53 0.78
N GLU A 78 -14.07 -3.81 1.84
CA GLU A 78 -15.47 -3.39 2.04
C GLU A 78 -15.92 -2.38 0.96
N ARG A 79 -14.96 -1.74 0.27
CA ARG A 79 -15.24 -0.84 -0.85
C ARG A 79 -15.41 -1.64 -2.15
N LYS A 80 -16.58 -1.53 -2.80
CA LYS A 80 -17.02 -2.37 -3.95
C LYS A 80 -16.08 -2.46 -5.17
N ILE A 81 -15.13 -1.54 -5.33
CA ILE A 81 -14.24 -1.45 -6.51
C ILE A 81 -12.80 -1.89 -6.21
N LEU A 82 -12.55 -2.45 -5.02
CA LEU A 82 -11.22 -2.81 -4.55
C LEU A 82 -11.08 -4.29 -4.25
N PHE A 83 -9.99 -4.87 -4.76
CA PHE A 83 -9.52 -6.18 -4.36
C PHE A 83 -8.23 -6.02 -3.55
N TRP A 84 -7.98 -6.94 -2.62
CA TRP A 84 -6.75 -6.94 -1.84
C TRP A 84 -6.17 -8.33 -1.68
N THR A 85 -4.84 -8.42 -1.72
CA THR A 85 -4.08 -9.61 -1.32
C THR A 85 -2.82 -9.22 -0.53
N PRO A 86 -2.40 -10.01 0.47
CA PRO A 86 -1.10 -9.83 1.11
C PRO A 86 0.02 -10.26 0.15
N CYS A 87 1.18 -9.60 0.24
CA CYS A 87 2.36 -10.00 -0.52
C CYS A 87 2.84 -11.39 -0.08
N ALA A 88 3.22 -12.22 -1.06
CA ALA A 88 3.77 -13.56 -0.83
C ALA A 88 5.29 -13.56 -0.59
N ALA A 89 5.97 -12.43 -0.80
CA ALA A 89 7.38 -12.32 -0.44
C ALA A 89 7.52 -12.38 1.08
N LEU A 90 8.43 -13.22 1.58
CA LEU A 90 8.62 -13.56 3.01
C LEU A 90 7.59 -14.53 3.59
N ILE A 91 7.29 -15.62 2.87
CA ILE A 91 6.97 -16.93 3.47
C ILE A 91 8.27 -17.63 3.84
#